data_AF-A0A699T6F0-F1
#
_entry.id   AF-A0A699T6F0-F1
#
_cell.length_a   1.000
_cell.length_b   1.000
_cell.length_c   1.000
_cell.angle_alpha   90.00
_cell.angle_beta   90.00
_cell.angle_gamma   90.00
#
_symmetry.space_group_name_H-M   'P 1'
#
loop_
_entity.id
_entity.type
_entity.pdbx_description
1 polymer ?
#
loop_
_entity_poly.entity_id
_entity_poly.type
_entity_poly.pdbx_seq_one_letter_code
_entity_poly.pdbx_strand_id
1 'polypeptide(L)'
;VAQPVAPTTVEQKLARKNELKACGTLLMALPDKHQLKFNTHKDAKSLMEAIEKRFGGNTKTKKVQKTLLKQQFKNFSGSNSESLDQIHDRMQKLVSQLEIHGVFSLRRM
;
A
#
# COMPACT_ATOMS: atom_id res chain seq x y z
N VAL A 1 2.95 18.66 -49.35
CA VAL A 1 3.85 19.01 -48.23
C VAL A 1 3.85 17.83 -47.25
N ALA A 2 4.92 17.02 -47.27
CA ALA A 2 5.06 15.89 -46.36
C ALA A 2 5.63 16.42 -45.03
N GLN A 3 4.88 16.23 -43.94
CA GLN A 3 5.34 16.63 -42.61
C GLN A 3 6.51 15.73 -42.18
N PRO A 4 7.61 16.28 -41.63
CA PRO A 4 8.71 15.46 -41.15
C PRO A 4 8.27 14.72 -39.88
N VAL A 5 8.16 13.39 -39.97
CA VAL A 5 8.06 12.54 -38.77
C VAL A 5 9.46 12.51 -38.15
N ALA A 6 9.61 13.10 -36.96
CA ALA A 6 10.89 13.15 -36.26
C ALA A 6 11.50 11.74 -36.11
N PRO A 7 12.80 11.56 -36.39
CA PRO A 7 13.46 10.28 -36.20
C PRO A 7 13.38 9.90 -34.72
N THR A 8 12.74 8.78 -34.43
CA THR A 8 12.70 8.27 -33.07
C THR A 8 14.09 7.75 -32.71
N THR A 9 14.78 8.43 -31.79
CA THR A 9 16.12 8.08 -31.30
C THR A 9 16.13 6.65 -30.74
N VAL A 10 17.25 5.93 -30.89
CA VAL A 10 17.40 4.54 -30.39
C VAL A 10 16.99 4.41 -28.91
N GLU A 11 17.28 5.42 -28.10
CA GLU A 11 16.92 5.49 -26.69
C GLU A 11 15.40 5.51 -26.45
N GLN A 12 14.63 6.23 -27.26
CA GLN A 12 13.17 6.27 -27.15
C GLN A 12 12.52 4.93 -27.53
N LYS A 13 13.10 4.19 -28.48
CA LYS A 13 12.67 2.81 -28.77
C LYS A 13 12.97 1.87 -27.60
N LEU A 14 14.14 2.02 -26.99
CA LEU A 14 14.53 1.22 -25.83
C LEU A 14 13.64 1.51 -24.61
N ALA A 15 13.37 2.79 -24.32
CA ALA A 15 12.48 3.22 -23.25
C ALA A 15 11.08 2.60 -23.39
N ARG A 16 10.46 2.70 -24.58
CA ARG A 16 9.13 2.12 -24.85
C ARG A 16 9.10 0.60 -24.66
N LYS A 17 10.18 -0.10 -25.03
CA LYS A 17 10.30 -1.55 -24.81
C LYS A 17 10.38 -1.90 -23.31
N ASN A 18 11.08 -1.09 -22.53
CA ASN A 18 11.18 -1.29 -21.08
C ASN A 18 9.86 -0.99 -20.38
N GLU A 19 9.12 0.03 -20.81
CA GLU A 19 7.77 0.32 -20.29
C GLU A 19 6.81 -0.84 -20.55
N LEU A 20 6.79 -1.39 -21.78
CA LEU A 20 5.95 -2.54 -22.09
C LEU A 20 6.27 -3.77 -21.23
N LYS A 21 7.56 -4.02 -20.98
CA LYS A 21 7.98 -5.08 -20.05
C LYS A 21 7.50 -4.82 -18.62
N ALA A 22 7.64 -3.59 -18.13
CA ALA A 22 7.17 -3.22 -16.79
C ALA A 22 5.66 -3.40 -16.66
N CYS A 23 4.87 -2.93 -17.64
CA CYS A 23 3.43 -3.14 -17.67
C CYS A 23 3.07 -4.63 -17.69
N GLY A 24 3.74 -5.43 -18.52
CA GLY A 24 3.54 -6.88 -18.58
C GLY A 24 3.78 -7.57 -17.24
N THR A 25 4.88 -7.25 -16.55
CA THR A 25 5.19 -7.79 -15.22
C THR A 25 4.15 -7.38 -14.18
N LEU A 26 3.74 -6.11 -14.16
CA LEU A 26 2.72 -5.61 -13.25
C LEU A 26 1.38 -6.32 -13.45
N LEU A 27 0.99 -6.59 -14.70
CA LEU A 27 -0.25 -7.32 -15.01
C LEU A 27 -0.17 -8.79 -14.61
N MET A 28 0.96 -9.47 -14.84
CA MET A 28 1.16 -10.87 -14.43
C MET A 28 1.13 -11.05 -12.90
N ALA A 29 1.47 -10.02 -12.13
CA ALA A 29 1.37 -10.05 -10.68
C ALA A 29 -0.08 -9.96 -10.15
N LEU A 30 -1.06 -9.69 -11.02
CA LEU A 30 -2.47 -9.56 -10.64
C LEU A 30 -3.25 -10.86 -10.92
N PRO A 31 -4.25 -11.20 -10.08
CA PRO A 31 -5.19 -12.29 -10.39
C PRO A 31 -5.93 -12.05 -11.71
N ASP A 32 -6.07 -13.09 -12.56
CA ASP A 32 -6.66 -13.01 -13.91
C ASP A 32 -8.00 -12.25 -13.97
N LYS A 33 -8.88 -12.47 -12.98
CA LYS A 33 -10.18 -11.77 -12.85
C LYS A 33 -10.08 -10.24 -12.77
N HIS A 34 -8.89 -9.70 -12.59
CA HIS A 34 -8.62 -8.28 -12.43
C HIS A 34 -7.76 -7.70 -13.54
N GLN A 35 -6.96 -8.50 -14.26
CA GLN A 35 -6.04 -8.06 -15.31
C GLN A 35 -6.74 -7.26 -16.43
N LEU A 36 -7.87 -7.76 -16.94
CA LEU A 36 -8.58 -7.11 -18.04
C LEU A 36 -9.02 -5.67 -17.70
N LYS A 37 -9.27 -5.39 -16.42
CA LYS A 37 -9.69 -4.06 -15.93
C LYS A 37 -8.53 -3.06 -15.85
N PHE A 38 -7.29 -3.51 -15.99
CA PHE A 38 -6.08 -2.69 -15.92
C PHE A 38 -5.35 -2.56 -17.26
N ASN A 39 -5.74 -3.32 -18.28
CA ASN A 39 -5.19 -3.25 -19.64
C ASN A 39 -5.45 -1.92 -20.36
N THR A 40 -6.25 -1.02 -19.79
CA THR A 40 -6.53 0.31 -20.35
C THR A 40 -5.40 1.31 -20.12
N HIS A 41 -4.46 1.02 -19.22
CA HIS A 41 -3.34 1.91 -18.88
C HIS A 41 -2.15 1.66 -19.80
N LYS A 42 -1.70 2.72 -20.49
CA LYS A 42 -0.63 2.63 -21.50
C LYS A 42 0.77 2.69 -20.90
N ASP A 43 0.91 3.32 -19.74
CA ASP A 43 2.16 3.51 -19.03
C ASP A 43 2.16 2.79 -17.67
N ALA A 44 3.34 2.37 -17.24
CA ALA A 44 3.51 1.58 -16.03
C ALA A 44 3.13 2.36 -14.76
N LYS A 45 3.31 3.68 -14.78
CA LYS A 45 2.97 4.57 -13.65
C LYS A 45 1.47 4.61 -13.41
N SER A 46 0.68 4.91 -14.44
CA SER A 46 -0.79 4.94 -14.37
C SER A 46 -1.36 3.57 -14.02
N LEU A 47 -0.74 2.49 -14.53
CA LEU A 47 -1.09 1.13 -14.18
C LEU A 47 -0.86 0.87 -12.67
N MET A 48 0.30 1.25 -12.14
CA MET A 48 0.62 1.11 -10.72
C MET A 48 -0.33 1.92 -9.83
N GLU A 49 -0.63 3.18 -10.17
CA GLU A 49 -1.59 4.01 -9.42
C GLU A 49 -3.00 3.42 -9.43
N ALA A 50 -3.45 2.83 -10.55
CA ALA A 50 -4.73 2.17 -10.63
C ALA A 50 -4.77 0.91 -9.74
N ILE A 51 -3.69 0.11 -9.75
CA ILE A 51 -3.53 -1.07 -8.89
C ILE A 51 -3.56 -0.64 -7.42
N GLU A 52 -2.80 0.38 -7.03
CA GLU A 52 -2.82 0.96 -5.68
C GLU A 52 -4.19 1.51 -5.29
N LYS A 53 -4.88 2.21 -6.20
CA LYS A 53 -6.23 2.72 -5.90
C LYS A 53 -7.23 1.59 -5.64
N ARG A 54 -7.08 0.46 -6.35
CA ARG A 54 -8.00 -0.68 -6.25
C ARG A 54 -7.65 -1.63 -5.11
N PHE A 55 -6.36 -1.85 -4.86
CA PHE A 55 -5.84 -2.86 -3.91
C PHE A 55 -5.03 -2.27 -2.76
N GLY A 56 -4.48 -1.07 -2.90
CA GLY A 56 -3.65 -0.35 -1.92
C GLY A 56 -4.37 0.09 -0.63
N GLY A 57 -5.54 -0.50 -0.35
CA GLY A 57 -6.05 -0.58 1.00
C GLY A 57 -7.25 0.31 1.23
N ASN A 58 -8.34 -0.34 1.61
CA ASN A 58 -9.61 0.31 1.81
C ASN A 58 -9.58 1.23 3.05
N THR A 59 -9.76 2.53 2.80
CA THR A 59 -9.78 3.58 3.82
C THR A 59 -10.75 3.25 4.96
N LYS A 60 -11.84 2.53 4.65
CA LYS A 60 -12.86 2.13 5.61
C LYS A 60 -12.30 1.12 6.63
N THR A 61 -11.58 0.08 6.25
CA THR A 61 -10.98 -0.90 7.18
C THR A 61 -9.83 -0.30 7.95
N LYS A 62 -9.01 0.57 7.35
CA LYS A 62 -7.99 1.32 8.12
C LYS A 62 -8.65 2.20 9.19
N LYS A 63 -9.79 2.83 8.88
CA LYS A 63 -10.57 3.62 9.85
C LYS A 63 -11.24 2.75 10.93
N VAL A 64 -11.76 1.58 10.56
CA VAL A 64 -12.34 0.60 11.51
C VAL A 64 -11.26 0.02 12.43
N GLN A 65 -10.10 -0.37 11.90
CA GLN A 65 -9.00 -0.84 12.73
C GLN A 65 -8.46 0.25 13.66
N LYS A 66 -8.33 1.50 13.17
CA LYS A 66 -7.93 2.64 13.99
C LYS A 66 -8.91 2.93 15.14
N THR A 67 -10.21 2.77 14.91
CA THR A 67 -11.22 2.93 15.97
C THR A 67 -11.21 1.77 16.96
N LEU A 68 -11.05 0.53 16.48
CA LEU A 68 -10.91 -0.65 17.34
C LEU A 68 -9.67 -0.57 18.24
N LEU A 69 -8.51 -0.20 17.70
CA LEU A 69 -7.26 -0.04 18.47
C LEU A 69 -7.40 1.03 19.55
N LYS A 70 -8.04 2.17 19.25
CA LYS A 70 -8.34 3.21 20.26
C LYS A 70 -9.23 2.67 21.37
N GLN A 71 -10.23 1.86 21.03
CA GLN A 71 -11.13 1.26 22.01
C GLN A 71 -10.41 0.22 22.86
N GLN A 72 -9.56 -0.63 22.27
CA GLN A 72 -8.74 -1.58 23.03
C GLN A 72 -7.78 -0.88 23.98
N PHE A 73 -7.17 0.23 23.56
CA PHE A 73 -6.30 1.03 24.42
C PHE A 73 -7.07 1.69 25.57
N LYS A 74 -8.23 2.29 25.28
CA LYS A 74 -9.09 2.89 26.31
C LYS A 74 -9.58 1.86 27.34
N ASN A 75 -9.84 0.64 26.88
CA ASN A 75 -10.31 -0.47 27.72
C ASN A 75 -9.16 -1.34 28.23
N PHE A 76 -7.90 -0.91 28.09
CA PHE A 76 -6.77 -1.69 28.54
C PHE A 76 -6.77 -1.78 30.06
N SER A 77 -6.83 -3.00 30.59
CA SER A 77 -6.71 -3.31 31.99
C SER A 77 -5.84 -4.55 32.17
N GLY A 78 -5.04 -4.57 33.24
CA GLY A 78 -4.39 -5.78 33.70
C GLY A 78 -5.38 -6.67 34.46
N SER A 79 -5.16 -7.98 34.43
CA SER A 79 -5.90 -8.94 35.26
C SER A 79 -5.09 -9.29 36.51
N ASN A 80 -5.74 -9.63 37.62
CA ASN A 80 -5.05 -9.98 38.88
C ASN A 80 -4.17 -11.23 38.77
N SER A 81 -4.36 -12.05 37.74
CA SER A 81 -3.57 -13.25 37.46
C SER A 81 -2.44 -13.02 36.45
N GLU A 82 -2.31 -11.82 35.89
CA GLU A 82 -1.25 -11.49 34.92
C GLU A 82 -0.02 -10.93 35.62
N SER A 83 1.16 -11.36 35.19
CA SER A 83 2.43 -10.77 35.67
C SER A 83 2.67 -9.40 35.04
N LEU A 84 3.49 -8.58 35.70
CA LEU A 84 3.89 -7.27 35.17
C LEU A 84 4.52 -7.36 33.79
N ASP A 85 5.35 -8.38 33.55
CA ASP A 85 5.98 -8.61 32.24
C ASP A 85 4.94 -8.90 31.14
N GLN A 86 3.90 -9.70 31.46
CA GLN A 86 2.81 -9.97 30.52
C GLN A 86 2.00 -8.70 30.21
N ILE A 87 1.72 -7.90 31.24
CA ILE A 87 1.01 -6.61 31.07
C ILE A 87 1.86 -5.66 30.22
N HIS A 88 3.16 -5.60 30.47
CA HIS A 88 4.11 -4.80 29.70
C HIS A 88 4.15 -5.23 28.24
N ASP A 89 4.32 -6.52 27.95
CA ASP A 89 4.36 -7.04 26.57
C ASP A 89 3.07 -6.75 25.80
N ARG A 90 1.91 -6.92 26.44
CA ARG A 90 0.61 -6.59 25.84
C ARG A 90 0.48 -5.10 25.56
N MET A 91 0.92 -4.25 26.50
CA MET A 91 0.90 -2.80 26.34
C MET A 91 1.83 -2.36 25.21
N GLN A 92 3.07 -2.87 25.19
CA GLN A 92 4.06 -2.57 24.17
C GLN A 92 3.54 -2.96 22.78
N LYS A 93 2.97 -4.16 22.64
CA LYS A 93 2.36 -4.62 21.39
C LYS A 93 1.25 -3.69 20.91
N LEU A 94 0.38 -3.24 21.82
CA LEU A 94 -0.71 -2.32 21.50
C LEU A 94 -0.19 -0.93 21.06
N VAL A 95 0.82 -0.41 21.74
CA VAL A 95 1.49 0.86 21.39
C VAL A 95 2.15 0.77 20.02
N SER A 96 2.89 -0.30 19.72
CA SER A 96 3.49 -0.51 18.40
C SER A 96 2.45 -0.53 17.28
N GLN A 97 1.29 -1.16 17.51
CA GLN A 97 0.21 -1.17 16.52
C GLN A 97 -0.41 0.22 16.30
N LEU A 98 -0.55 1.01 17.36
CA LEU A 98 -1.05 2.38 17.29
C LEU A 98 -0.11 3.31 16.51
N GLU A 99 1.20 3.12 16.65
CA GLU A 99 2.23 3.88 15.93
C GLU A 99 2.23 3.55 14.43
N ILE A 100 2.23 2.26 14.07
CA ILE A 100 2.18 1.81 12.66
C ILE A 100 0.95 2.36 11.93
N HIS A 101 -0.19 2.46 12.63
CA HIS A 101 -1.44 2.97 12.04
C HIS A 101 -1.59 4.50 12.13
N GLY A 102 -0.57 5.21 12.61
CA GLY A 102 -0.57 6.67 12.75
C GLY A 102 -1.71 7.16 13.64
N VAL A 103 -2.04 6.41 14.69
CA VAL A 103 -3.06 6.77 15.68
C VAL A 103 -2.45 7.63 16.79
N PHE A 104 -1.20 7.33 17.13
CA PHE A 104 -0.38 8.06 18.09
C PHE A 104 1.02 8.21 17.51
N SER A 105 1.66 9.34 17.80
CA SER A 105 3.09 9.51 17.59
C SER A 105 3.69 9.73 18.97
N LEU A 106 4.22 8.67 19.59
CA LEU A 106 5.08 8.85 20.75
C LEU A 106 6.39 9.42 20.21
N ARG A 107 6.65 10.70 20.45
CA ARG A 107 7.97 11.27 20.24
C ARG A 107 8.89 10.52 21.22
N ARG A 108 9.73 9.62 20.72
CA ARG A 108 10.78 8.99 21.54
C ARG A 108 11.62 10.12 22.11
N MET A 109 11.57 10.29 23.43
CA MET A 109 12.45 11.16 24.20
C MET A 109 13.70 10.37 24.57
#